data_AF-A0A7R8UM12-F1
#
_entry.id   AF-A0A7R8UM12-F1
#
_cell.length_a   1.000
_cell.length_b   1.000
_cell.length_c   1.000
_cell.angle_alpha   90.00
_cell.angle_beta   90.00
_cell.angle_gamma   90.00
#
_symmetry.space_group_name_H-M   'P 1'
#
loop_
_entity.id
_entity.type
_entity.pdbx_description
1 polymer ?
#
loop_
_entity_poly.entity_id
_entity_poly.type
_entity_poly.pdbx_seq_one_letter_code
_entity_poly.pdbx_strand_id
1 'polypeptide(L)'
;MNAKDILTRAVEYDVAGRRLEALKLYEDGIEELLQSSKRHADPNTRLHFRKRIEEYMGRAEKIKKEILRYSTLGEIVDRMHIMEGLTGYDYERIFGKYLNQDVHEIEIEEPYTKENYQLLNLVKFLELAIKKCFNLKFVKLSTGRDDRPGSEQQKALDSLQTDLKNRLISFVVDFRTNMHDRQIILSNGFIIKIGRGLHIFKPTGSRYVIGFMDYHFRQCLETNVDIFKCKQNI
;
A
#
# COMPACT_ATOMS: atom_id res chain seq x y z
N MET A 1 -1.39 18.47 14.81
CA MET A 1 -2.69 17.89 15.23
C MET A 1 -2.46 17.28 16.60
N ASN A 2 -3.36 17.46 17.58
CA ASN A 2 -3.18 16.86 18.91
C ASN A 2 -3.60 15.37 18.86
N ALA A 3 -3.05 14.52 19.73
CA ALA A 3 -3.38 13.08 19.82
C ALA A 3 -4.88 12.81 19.83
N LYS A 4 -5.66 13.65 20.52
CA LYS A 4 -7.13 13.55 20.56
C LYS A 4 -7.77 13.62 19.17
N ASP A 5 -7.35 14.57 18.34
CA ASP A 5 -7.93 14.76 17.01
C ASP A 5 -7.59 13.59 16.09
N ILE A 6 -6.34 13.10 16.17
CA ILE A 6 -5.86 11.95 15.41
C ILE A 6 -6.67 10.70 15.76
N LEU A 7 -6.82 10.41 17.06
CA LEU A 7 -7.53 9.23 17.55
C LEU A 7 -9.04 9.31 17.28
N THR A 8 -9.64 10.52 17.32
CA THR A 8 -11.05 10.70 16.94
C THR A 8 -11.27 10.32 15.48
N ARG A 9 -10.40 10.81 14.58
CA ARG A 9 -10.45 10.45 13.16
C ARG A 9 -10.18 8.96 12.93
N ALA A 10 -9.29 8.35 13.72
CA ALA A 10 -9.04 6.91 13.66
C ALA A 10 -10.33 6.10 13.89
N VAL A 11 -11.10 6.48 14.92
CA VAL A 11 -12.40 5.85 15.23
C VAL A 11 -13.43 6.08 14.12
N GLU A 12 -13.53 7.31 13.60
CA GLU A 12 -14.45 7.62 12.49
C GLU A 12 -14.17 6.77 11.25
N TYR A 13 -12.90 6.62 10.89
CA TYR A 13 -12.49 5.85 9.71
C TYR A 13 -12.64 4.34 9.92
N ASP A 14 -12.39 3.87 11.15
CA ASP A 14 -12.60 2.48 11.54
C ASP A 14 -14.08 2.09 11.39
N VAL A 15 -14.99 2.93 11.89
CA VAL A 15 -16.44 2.75 11.73
C VAL A 15 -16.86 2.81 10.26
N ALA A 16 -16.21 3.64 9.45
CA ALA A 16 -16.47 3.74 8.01
C ALA A 16 -15.83 2.61 7.18
N GLY A 17 -15.16 1.63 7.81
CA GLY A 17 -14.51 0.51 7.12
C GLY A 17 -13.19 0.85 6.42
N ARG A 18 -12.64 2.05 6.61
CA ARG A 18 -11.30 2.48 6.15
C ARG A 18 -10.24 1.96 7.10
N ARG A 19 -10.03 0.64 7.07
CA ARG A 19 -9.24 -0.11 8.05
C ARG A 19 -7.76 0.24 8.00
N LEU A 20 -7.18 0.42 6.82
CA LEU A 20 -5.74 0.72 6.68
C LEU A 20 -5.40 2.10 7.19
N GLU A 21 -6.20 3.10 6.81
CA GLU A 21 -6.01 4.47 7.25
C GLU A 21 -6.34 4.64 8.73
N ALA A 22 -7.40 3.98 9.21
CA ALA A 22 -7.72 3.97 10.64
C ALA A 22 -6.58 3.36 11.47
N LEU A 23 -6.00 2.22 11.02
CA LEU A 23 -4.86 1.60 11.69
C LEU A 23 -3.68 2.58 11.77
N LYS A 24 -3.35 3.26 10.67
CA LYS A 24 -2.28 4.25 10.66
C LYS A 24 -2.54 5.39 11.64
N LEU A 25 -3.77 5.92 11.67
CA LEU A 25 -4.15 6.97 12.61
C LEU A 25 -4.13 6.49 14.08
N TYR A 26 -4.50 5.24 14.36
CA TYR A 26 -4.34 4.67 15.69
C TYR A 26 -2.87 4.60 16.08
N GLU A 27 -1.99 4.09 15.21
CA GLU A 27 -0.55 4.01 15.46
C GLU A 27 0.05 5.41 15.76
N ASP A 28 -0.20 6.38 14.89
CA ASP A 28 0.30 7.76 15.03
C ASP A 28 -0.27 8.44 16.29
N GLY A 29 -1.57 8.24 16.56
CA GLY A 29 -2.26 8.81 17.70
C GLY A 29 -1.81 8.21 19.04
N ILE A 30 -1.55 6.90 19.08
CA ILE A 30 -1.00 6.19 20.25
C ILE A 30 0.41 6.68 20.55
N GLU A 31 1.25 6.84 19.53
CA GLU A 31 2.61 7.37 19.69
C GLU A 31 2.60 8.78 20.30
N GLU A 32 1.79 9.69 19.75
CA GLU A 32 1.66 11.06 20.28
C GLU A 32 1.08 11.07 21.71
N LEU A 33 0.12 10.18 22.00
CA LEU A 33 -0.47 10.07 23.33
C LEU A 33 0.53 9.52 24.37
N LEU A 34 1.39 8.57 23.97
CA LEU A 34 2.49 8.07 24.79
C LEU A 34 3.50 9.17 25.10
N GLN A 35 3.88 9.97 24.10
CA GLN A 35 4.78 11.11 24.30
C GLN A 35 4.17 12.16 25.24
N SER A 36 2.88 12.48 25.05
CA SER A 36 2.14 13.42 25.89
C SER A 36 2.01 12.93 27.34
N SER A 37 1.71 11.65 27.54
CA SER A 37 1.59 11.05 28.89
C SER A 37 2.88 11.16 29.70
N LYS A 38 4.05 11.13 29.06
CA LYS A 38 5.35 11.27 29.76
C LYS A 38 5.59 12.69 30.28
N ARG A 39 4.93 13.71 29.71
CA ARG A 39 5.13 15.13 30.05
C ARG A 39 4.31 15.59 31.27
N HIS A 40 3.23 14.88 31.61
CA HIS A 40 2.42 15.21 32.79
C HIS A 40 3.05 14.67 34.07
N ALA A 41 3.03 15.45 35.16
CA ALA A 41 3.55 15.02 36.47
C ALA A 41 2.51 14.27 37.33
N ASP A 42 1.22 14.53 37.14
CA ASP A 42 0.13 13.97 37.94
C ASP A 42 -0.08 12.45 37.69
N PRO A 43 0.01 11.60 38.73
CA PRO A 43 -0.16 10.14 38.60
C PRO A 43 -1.54 9.70 38.10
N ASN A 44 -2.62 10.38 38.50
CA ASN A 44 -3.99 10.00 38.13
C ASN A 44 -4.25 10.25 36.64
N THR A 45 -3.77 11.39 36.14
CA THR A 45 -3.82 11.74 34.72
C THR A 45 -3.01 10.75 33.86
N ARG A 46 -1.83 10.33 34.33
CA ARG A 46 -1.03 9.29 33.66
C ARG A 46 -1.77 7.95 33.59
N LEU A 47 -2.46 7.55 34.66
CA LEU A 47 -3.24 6.31 34.69
C LEU A 47 -4.39 6.35 33.66
N HIS A 48 -5.10 7.48 33.56
CA HIS A 48 -6.15 7.66 32.56
C HIS A 48 -5.60 7.53 31.12
N PHE A 49 -4.47 8.17 30.82
CA PHE A 49 -3.83 8.04 29.52
C PHE A 49 -3.42 6.60 29.22
N ARG A 50 -2.82 5.90 30.19
CA ARG A 50 -2.42 4.50 30.02
C ARG A 50 -3.60 3.60 29.66
N LYS A 51 -4.74 3.74 30.36
CA LYS A 51 -5.95 2.97 30.04
C LYS A 51 -6.44 3.22 28.62
N ARG A 52 -6.47 4.48 28.17
CA ARG A 52 -6.84 4.84 26.79
C ARG A 52 -5.87 4.26 25.77
N ILE A 53 -4.56 4.33 26.03
CA ILE A 53 -3.53 3.74 25.17
C ILE A 53 -3.76 2.25 25.00
N GLU A 54 -3.98 1.52 26.10
CA GLU A 54 -4.25 0.07 26.07
C GLU A 54 -5.48 -0.28 25.23
N GLU A 55 -6.55 0.51 25.33
CA GLU A 55 -7.76 0.31 24.52
C GLU A 55 -7.53 0.56 23.02
N TYR A 56 -6.84 1.65 22.67
CA TYR A 56 -6.52 1.96 21.26
C TYR A 56 -5.55 0.94 20.67
N MET A 57 -4.54 0.50 21.43
CA MET A 57 -3.64 -0.59 21.03
C MET A 57 -4.42 -1.88 20.83
N GLY A 58 -5.34 -2.23 21.74
CA GLY A 58 -6.21 -3.40 21.58
C GLY A 58 -7.02 -3.38 20.28
N ARG A 59 -7.54 -2.21 19.88
CA ARG A 59 -8.26 -2.06 18.61
C ARG A 59 -7.34 -2.12 17.39
N ALA A 60 -6.20 -1.42 17.42
CA ALA A 60 -5.20 -1.45 16.35
C ALA A 60 -4.72 -2.89 16.07
N GLU A 61 -4.45 -3.66 17.11
CA GLU A 61 -3.99 -5.04 17.01
C GLU A 61 -5.07 -5.95 16.41
N LYS A 62 -6.34 -5.69 16.72
CA LYS A 62 -7.46 -6.42 16.12
C LYS A 62 -7.59 -6.11 14.63
N ILE A 63 -7.52 -4.84 14.23
CA ILE A 63 -7.56 -4.43 12.83
C ILE A 63 -6.39 -5.06 12.06
N LYS A 64 -5.18 -5.02 12.64
CA LYS A 64 -3.98 -5.64 12.06
C LYS A 64 -4.14 -7.15 11.84
N LYS A 65 -4.75 -7.85 12.81
CA LYS A 65 -5.06 -9.29 12.66
C LYS A 65 -6.10 -9.54 11.57
N GLU A 66 -7.12 -8.71 11.45
CA GLU A 66 -8.12 -8.79 10.38
C GLU A 66 -7.46 -8.61 9.00
N ILE A 67 -6.55 -7.63 8.87
CA ILE A 67 -5.75 -7.41 7.65
C ILE A 67 -4.90 -8.64 7.31
N LEU A 68 -4.17 -9.18 8.29
CA LEU A 68 -3.32 -10.36 8.10
C LEU A 68 -4.14 -11.62 7.76
N ARG A 69 -5.34 -11.73 8.32
CA ARG A 69 -6.27 -12.82 8.03
C ARG A 69 -6.70 -12.81 6.56
N TYR A 70 -6.85 -11.64 5.93
CA TYR A 70 -7.09 -11.57 4.49
C TYR A 70 -5.98 -12.26 3.70
N SER A 71 -4.70 -12.03 4.06
CA SER A 71 -3.54 -12.59 3.36
C SER A 71 -3.39 -14.12 3.48
N THR A 72 -3.99 -14.71 4.53
CA THR A 72 -3.82 -16.14 4.88
C THR A 72 -5.02 -17.03 4.58
N LEU A 73 -6.24 -16.49 4.52
CA LEU A 73 -7.48 -17.25 4.27
C LEU A 73 -8.11 -17.02 2.89
N GLY A 74 -7.45 -16.28 2.00
CA GLY A 74 -7.95 -16.04 0.65
C GLY A 74 -8.03 -17.34 -0.16
N GLU A 75 -9.13 -17.54 -0.88
CA GLU A 75 -9.24 -18.58 -1.89
C GLU A 75 -8.61 -18.08 -3.19
N ILE A 76 -7.88 -18.94 -3.90
CA ILE A 76 -7.33 -18.60 -5.22
C ILE A 76 -8.49 -18.54 -6.21
N VAL A 77 -8.65 -17.39 -6.86
CA VAL A 77 -9.74 -17.13 -7.82
C VAL A 77 -9.25 -16.92 -9.24
N ASP A 78 -7.96 -16.63 -9.43
CA ASP A 78 -7.35 -16.49 -10.74
C ASP A 78 -5.85 -16.74 -10.65
N ARG A 79 -5.24 -17.21 -11.75
CA ARG A 79 -3.81 -17.43 -11.88
C ARG A 79 -3.35 -17.06 -13.28
N MET A 80 -2.21 -16.40 -13.36
CA MET A 80 -1.58 -16.04 -14.62
C MET A 80 -0.11 -16.44 -14.60
N HIS A 81 0.32 -17.17 -15.63
CA HIS A 81 1.73 -17.45 -15.86
C HIS A 81 2.19 -16.62 -17.07
N ILE A 82 3.05 -15.64 -16.82
CA ILE A 82 3.64 -14.79 -17.84
C ILE A 82 4.96 -15.44 -18.24
N MET A 83 5.02 -15.96 -19.47
CA MET A 83 6.25 -16.56 -20.00
C MET A 83 7.27 -15.49 -20.39
N GLU A 84 8.55 -15.88 -20.36
CA GLU A 84 9.67 -15.03 -20.72
C GLU A 84 9.50 -14.41 -22.13
N GLY A 85 9.63 -13.08 -22.21
CA GLY A 85 9.61 -12.34 -23.47
C GLY A 85 8.22 -12.06 -24.05
N LEU A 86 7.14 -12.53 -23.44
CA LEU A 86 5.78 -12.23 -23.92
C LEU A 86 5.44 -10.75 -23.76
N THR A 87 4.61 -10.25 -24.67
CA THR A 87 3.99 -8.93 -24.63
C THR A 87 2.49 -9.07 -24.30
N GLY A 88 1.82 -7.94 -24.14
CA GLY A 88 0.38 -7.87 -23.87
C GLY A 88 0.02 -8.07 -22.40
N TYR A 89 0.99 -8.04 -21.49
CA TYR A 89 0.81 -8.18 -20.03
C TYR A 89 1.15 -6.87 -19.32
N ASP A 90 0.46 -5.81 -19.71
CA ASP A 90 0.51 -4.55 -18.99
C ASP A 90 -0.28 -4.63 -17.67
N TYR A 91 -0.21 -3.56 -16.89
CA TYR A 91 -0.93 -3.47 -15.63
C TYR A 91 -2.45 -3.46 -15.78
N GLU A 92 -2.99 -2.95 -16.89
CA GLU A 92 -4.43 -2.99 -17.15
C GLU A 92 -4.89 -4.46 -17.24
N ARG A 93 -4.17 -5.31 -17.97
CA ARG A 93 -4.50 -6.75 -18.05
C ARG A 93 -4.35 -7.47 -16.71
N ILE A 94 -3.29 -7.16 -15.95
CA ILE A 94 -2.98 -7.88 -14.71
C ILE A 94 -3.91 -7.45 -13.56
N PHE A 95 -4.16 -6.15 -13.42
CA PHE A 95 -4.85 -5.58 -12.25
C PHE A 95 -6.25 -5.04 -12.55
N GLY A 96 -6.53 -4.65 -13.80
CA GLY A 96 -7.71 -3.86 -14.16
C GLY A 96 -9.04 -4.52 -13.80
N LYS A 97 -9.12 -5.85 -13.82
CA LYS A 97 -10.31 -6.63 -13.41
C LYS A 97 -10.63 -6.51 -11.91
N TYR A 98 -9.62 -6.22 -11.09
CA TYR A 98 -9.72 -6.22 -9.62
C TYR A 98 -9.83 -4.81 -9.02
N LEU A 99 -9.45 -3.80 -9.82
CA LEU A 99 -9.56 -2.39 -9.49
C LEU A 99 -10.92 -1.86 -9.94
N ASN A 100 -11.78 -1.50 -8.97
CA ASN A 100 -13.14 -1.01 -9.22
C ASN A 100 -13.57 0.01 -8.16
N GLN A 101 -14.81 0.49 -8.24
CA GLN A 101 -15.36 1.52 -7.36
C GLN A 101 -15.42 1.14 -5.86
N ASP A 102 -15.36 -0.16 -5.55
CA ASP A 102 -15.41 -0.67 -4.17
C ASP A 102 -14.02 -0.65 -3.50
N VAL A 103 -12.97 -0.26 -4.25
CA VAL A 103 -11.62 -0.10 -3.72
C VAL A 103 -11.46 1.32 -3.17
N HIS A 104 -11.39 1.41 -1.84
CA HIS A 104 -11.17 2.65 -1.09
C HIS A 104 -9.73 2.81 -0.59
N GLU A 105 -9.08 1.68 -0.32
CA GLU A 105 -7.71 1.59 0.19
C GLU A 105 -6.91 0.52 -0.55
N ILE A 106 -5.61 0.78 -0.74
CA ILE A 106 -4.64 -0.13 -1.35
C ILE A 106 -3.39 -0.21 -0.47
N GLU A 107 -2.94 -1.42 -0.14
CA GLU A 107 -1.63 -1.68 0.44
C GLU A 107 -0.74 -2.39 -0.57
N ILE A 108 0.47 -1.87 -0.77
CA ILE A 108 1.48 -2.37 -1.71
C ILE A 108 2.70 -2.79 -0.90
N GLU A 109 3.09 -4.05 -1.01
CA GLU A 109 4.36 -4.56 -0.50
C GLU A 109 5.27 -4.83 -1.70
N GLU A 110 6.29 -3.97 -1.87
CA GLU A 110 7.25 -4.06 -2.97
C GLU A 110 8.65 -3.74 -2.43
N PRO A 111 9.49 -4.76 -2.14
CA PRO A 111 10.80 -4.54 -1.53
C PRO A 111 11.77 -3.73 -2.41
N TYR A 112 11.52 -3.68 -3.72
CA TYR A 112 12.46 -3.16 -4.71
C TYR A 112 11.98 -1.87 -5.39
N THR A 113 11.40 -0.89 -4.66
CA THR A 113 11.05 0.42 -5.26
C THR A 113 12.19 1.42 -5.13
N LYS A 114 13.36 1.16 -5.73
CA LYS A 114 14.60 1.97 -5.52
C LYS A 114 15.07 2.71 -6.77
N GLU A 115 15.20 1.98 -7.87
CA GLU A 115 15.67 2.48 -9.16
C GLU A 115 14.60 3.32 -9.86
N ASN A 116 15.03 4.21 -10.76
CA ASN A 116 14.11 5.08 -11.50
C ASN A 116 13.00 4.32 -12.24
N TYR A 117 13.32 3.21 -12.92
CA TYR A 117 12.30 2.42 -13.61
C TYR A 117 11.32 1.74 -12.64
N GLN A 118 11.76 1.44 -11.41
CA GLN A 118 10.94 0.84 -10.36
C GLN A 118 9.93 1.87 -9.82
N LEU A 119 10.38 3.11 -9.62
CA LEU A 119 9.52 4.23 -9.26
C LEU A 119 8.51 4.53 -10.37
N LEU A 120 8.92 4.53 -11.64
CA LEU A 120 8.01 4.71 -12.77
C LEU A 120 6.99 3.57 -12.88
N ASN A 121 7.39 2.35 -12.56
CA ASN A 121 6.49 1.20 -12.47
C ASN A 121 5.46 1.37 -11.32
N LEU A 122 5.83 1.97 -10.20
CA LEU A 122 4.86 2.34 -9.17
C LEU A 122 3.89 3.42 -9.67
N VAL A 123 4.39 4.48 -10.30
CA VAL A 123 3.55 5.55 -10.85
C VAL A 123 2.52 5.00 -11.83
N LYS A 124 2.94 4.15 -12.78
CA LYS A 124 2.03 3.49 -13.74
C LYS A 124 0.93 2.66 -13.07
N PHE A 125 1.25 1.96 -11.98
CA PHE A 125 0.25 1.22 -11.22
C PHE A 125 -0.75 2.17 -10.56
N LEU A 126 -0.28 3.27 -9.97
CA LEU A 126 -1.13 4.26 -9.30
C LEU A 126 -2.01 5.03 -10.28
N GLU A 127 -1.51 5.37 -11.47
CA GLU A 127 -2.30 5.96 -12.55
C GLU A 127 -3.49 5.05 -12.91
N LEU A 128 -3.24 3.75 -13.07
CA LEU A 128 -4.29 2.77 -13.31
C LEU A 128 -5.27 2.68 -12.13
N ALA A 129 -4.76 2.62 -10.90
CA ALA A 129 -5.58 2.56 -9.70
C ALA A 129 -6.52 3.77 -9.58
N ILE A 130 -6.01 4.98 -9.77
CA ILE A 130 -6.79 6.22 -9.74
C ILE A 130 -7.84 6.23 -10.87
N LYS A 131 -7.47 5.77 -12.07
CA LYS A 131 -8.38 5.70 -13.22
C LYS A 131 -9.56 4.75 -12.96
N LYS A 132 -9.32 3.63 -12.26
CA LYS A 132 -10.31 2.55 -12.06
C LYS A 132 -11.07 2.65 -10.75
N CYS A 133 -10.46 3.19 -9.70
CA CYS A 133 -10.97 3.23 -8.33
C CYS A 133 -11.38 4.67 -7.98
N PHE A 134 -12.57 5.08 -8.43
CA PHE A 134 -13.06 6.45 -8.22
C PHE A 134 -13.12 6.87 -6.74
N ASN A 135 -13.35 5.90 -5.85
CA ASN A 135 -13.46 6.14 -4.41
C ASN A 135 -12.16 5.87 -3.63
N LEU A 136 -11.01 5.74 -4.31
CA LEU A 136 -9.72 5.55 -3.66
C LEU A 136 -9.38 6.76 -2.78
N LYS A 137 -9.04 6.51 -1.52
CA LYS A 137 -8.70 7.53 -0.52
C LYS A 137 -7.34 7.32 0.13
N PHE A 138 -6.88 6.08 0.20
CA PHE A 138 -5.66 5.75 0.93
C PHE A 138 -4.80 4.74 0.16
N VAL A 139 -3.50 5.01 0.09
CA VAL A 139 -2.50 4.09 -0.46
C VAL A 139 -1.34 3.99 0.52
N LYS A 140 -0.96 2.76 0.87
CA LYS A 140 0.23 2.46 1.66
C LYS A 140 1.23 1.70 0.81
N LEU A 141 2.48 2.18 0.78
CA LEU A 141 3.62 1.48 0.20
C LEU A 141 4.55 1.02 1.32
N SER A 142 4.80 -0.27 1.41
CA SER A 142 5.90 -0.83 2.21
C SER A 142 7.04 -1.22 1.27
N THR A 143 8.22 -0.61 1.44
CA THR A 143 9.37 -0.84 0.55
C THR A 143 10.71 -0.82 1.29
N GLY A 144 11.77 -1.27 0.63
CA GLY A 144 13.12 -1.18 1.15
C GLY A 144 13.73 0.20 0.89
N ARG A 145 14.42 0.76 1.89
CA ARG A 145 15.14 2.03 1.74
C ARG A 145 16.35 1.88 0.83
N ASP A 146 16.64 2.91 0.05
CA ASP A 146 17.84 3.03 -0.75
C ASP A 146 18.81 4.04 -0.11
N ASP A 147 19.80 3.52 0.61
CA ASP A 147 20.78 4.32 1.35
C ASP A 147 22.02 4.69 0.49
N ARG A 148 21.99 4.39 -0.81
CA ARG A 148 23.09 4.75 -1.72
C ARG A 148 23.19 6.27 -1.86
N PRO A 149 24.40 6.86 -1.85
CA PRO A 149 24.59 8.27 -2.15
C PRO A 149 24.01 8.63 -3.52
N GLY A 150 23.23 9.70 -3.58
CA GLY A 150 22.58 10.15 -4.83
C GLY A 150 21.31 9.38 -5.20
N SER A 151 20.76 8.55 -4.30
CA SER A 151 19.45 7.94 -4.54
C SER A 151 18.36 9.00 -4.68
N GLU A 152 17.51 8.83 -5.70
CA GLU A 152 16.34 9.68 -5.95
C GLU A 152 15.06 9.12 -5.34
N GLN A 153 15.13 7.97 -4.65
CA GLN A 153 13.97 7.26 -4.10
C GLN A 153 13.11 8.17 -3.21
N GLN A 154 13.71 8.77 -2.19
CA GLN A 154 12.97 9.61 -1.24
C GLN A 154 12.30 10.80 -1.93
N LYS A 155 13.05 11.53 -2.77
CA LYS A 155 12.53 12.70 -3.50
C LYS A 155 11.37 12.34 -4.42
N ALA A 156 11.46 11.20 -5.12
CA ALA A 156 10.41 10.72 -6.00
C ALA A 156 9.14 10.35 -5.21
N LEU A 157 9.30 9.65 -4.08
CA LEU A 157 8.19 9.26 -3.22
C LEU A 157 7.53 10.46 -2.54
N ASP A 158 8.28 11.47 -2.11
CA ASP A 158 7.76 12.73 -1.56
C ASP A 158 6.97 13.53 -2.61
N SER A 159 7.48 13.55 -3.86
CA SER A 159 6.79 14.20 -4.98
C SER A 159 5.46 13.50 -5.28
N LEU A 160 5.48 12.17 -5.29
CA LEU A 160 4.28 11.35 -5.49
C LEU A 160 3.28 11.53 -4.34
N GLN A 161 3.75 11.62 -3.10
CA GLN A 161 2.91 11.91 -1.94
C GLN A 161 2.20 13.26 -2.08
N THR A 162 2.91 14.28 -2.57
CA THR A 162 2.35 15.60 -2.82
C THR A 162 1.31 15.57 -3.94
N ASP A 163 1.58 14.87 -5.05
CA ASP A 163 0.63 14.75 -6.17
C ASP A 163 -0.66 14.04 -5.75
N LEU A 164 -0.55 12.92 -5.03
CA LEU A 164 -1.71 12.16 -4.54
C LEU A 164 -2.52 12.95 -3.52
N LYS A 165 -1.85 13.72 -2.65
CA LYS A 165 -2.52 14.60 -1.70
C LYS A 165 -3.38 15.66 -2.40
N ASN A 166 -2.90 16.23 -3.51
CA ASN A 166 -3.69 17.18 -4.33
C ASN A 166 -4.94 16.53 -4.95
N ARG A 167 -4.98 15.20 -5.01
CA ARG A 167 -6.11 14.39 -5.47
C ARG A 167 -6.98 13.86 -4.32
N LEU A 168 -6.74 14.34 -3.10
CA LEU A 168 -7.40 13.89 -1.87
C LEU A 168 -7.17 12.40 -1.57
N ILE A 169 -6.02 11.87 -2.00
CA ILE A 169 -5.55 10.52 -1.70
C ILE A 169 -4.37 10.63 -0.74
N SER A 170 -4.49 10.03 0.44
CA SER A 170 -3.38 9.94 1.39
C SER A 170 -2.43 8.83 0.95
N PHE A 171 -1.15 9.18 0.77
CA PHE A 171 -0.09 8.24 0.44
C PHE A 171 0.90 8.14 1.60
N VAL A 172 1.12 6.93 2.09
CA VAL A 172 2.03 6.64 3.20
C VAL A 172 3.10 5.67 2.74
N VAL A 173 4.35 5.97 3.06
CA VAL A 173 5.50 5.10 2.75
C VAL A 173 6.10 4.60 4.06
N ASP A 174 6.13 3.28 4.21
CA ASP A 174 6.82 2.58 5.29
C ASP A 174 8.10 1.94 4.74
N PHE A 175 9.25 2.37 5.26
CA PHE A 175 10.51 1.70 4.97
C PHE A 175 10.72 0.53 5.93
N ARG A 176 10.89 -0.69 5.41
CA ARG A 176 11.13 -1.89 6.22
C ARG A 176 12.40 -2.60 5.78
N THR A 177 13.14 -3.13 6.75
CA THR A 177 14.26 -4.04 6.53
C THR A 177 13.74 -5.48 6.46
N ASN A 178 14.30 -6.31 5.57
CA ASN A 178 13.95 -7.74 5.41
C ASN A 178 12.53 -8.02 4.87
N MET A 179 12.05 -7.24 3.90
CA MET A 179 10.86 -7.59 3.15
C MET A 179 11.18 -8.55 1.99
N HIS A 180 10.36 -9.58 1.84
CA HIS A 180 10.43 -10.52 0.72
C HIS A 180 9.11 -10.64 -0.04
N ASP A 181 8.00 -10.39 0.65
CA ASP A 181 6.67 -10.48 0.06
C ASP A 181 6.46 -9.40 -1.00
N ARG A 182 5.81 -9.81 -2.09
CA ARG A 182 5.46 -8.99 -3.25
C ARG A 182 3.98 -9.14 -3.49
N GLN A 183 3.19 -8.23 -2.92
CA GLN A 183 1.75 -8.32 -2.98
C GLN A 183 1.07 -6.96 -2.99
N ILE A 184 -0.15 -6.95 -3.52
CA ILE A 184 -1.06 -5.81 -3.50
C ILE A 184 -2.34 -6.28 -2.84
N ILE A 185 -2.75 -5.59 -1.76
CA ILE A 185 -3.97 -5.87 -1.02
C ILE A 185 -4.96 -4.75 -1.31
N LEU A 186 -6.14 -5.12 -1.78
CA LEU A 186 -7.22 -4.19 -2.09
C LEU A 186 -8.28 -4.29 -1.00
N SER A 187 -8.78 -3.13 -0.54
CA SER A 187 -9.88 -3.03 0.44
C SER A 187 -11.16 -3.77 0.05
N ASN A 188 -11.39 -4.01 -1.25
CA ASN A 188 -12.49 -4.84 -1.73
C ASN A 188 -12.26 -6.35 -1.49
N GLY A 189 -11.15 -6.76 -0.86
CA GLY A 189 -10.86 -8.13 -0.45
C GLY A 189 -10.02 -8.96 -1.43
N PHE A 190 -9.57 -8.37 -2.55
CA PHE A 190 -8.61 -9.02 -3.45
C PHE A 190 -7.18 -8.86 -2.96
N ILE A 191 -6.39 -9.92 -3.12
CA ILE A 191 -4.95 -9.91 -2.86
C ILE A 191 -4.24 -10.47 -4.08
N ILE A 192 -3.26 -9.73 -4.56
CA ILE A 192 -2.56 -10.01 -5.82
C ILE A 192 -1.10 -10.25 -5.49
N LYS A 193 -0.66 -11.51 -5.54
CA LYS A 193 0.73 -11.89 -5.31
C LYS A 193 1.45 -12.04 -6.64
N ILE A 194 2.60 -11.39 -6.79
CA ILE A 194 3.33 -11.35 -8.06
C ILE A 194 4.75 -11.79 -7.81
N GLY A 195 5.20 -12.83 -8.53
CA GLY A 195 6.51 -13.43 -8.33
C GLY A 195 7.66 -12.41 -8.45
N ARG A 196 7.53 -11.38 -9.28
CA ARG A 196 8.52 -10.27 -9.43
C ARG A 196 8.00 -8.90 -9.00
N GLY A 197 6.83 -8.85 -8.35
CA GLY A 197 6.23 -7.60 -7.91
C GLY A 197 5.81 -6.73 -9.09
N LEU A 198 5.99 -5.42 -8.98
CA LEU A 198 5.69 -4.46 -10.05
C LEU A 198 6.75 -4.45 -11.17
N HIS A 199 7.84 -5.22 -11.05
CA HIS A 199 9.01 -5.09 -11.92
C HIS A 199 9.13 -6.26 -12.90
N ILE A 200 8.03 -6.48 -13.65
CA ILE A 200 7.88 -7.60 -14.59
C ILE A 200 8.36 -7.28 -16.01
N PHE A 201 8.78 -6.05 -16.30
CA PHE A 201 9.08 -5.63 -17.67
C PHE A 201 10.57 -5.71 -17.98
N LYS A 202 10.91 -6.14 -19.19
CA LYS A 202 12.28 -6.09 -19.72
C LYS A 202 12.67 -4.65 -20.06
N PRO A 203 13.98 -4.31 -19.97
CA PRO A 203 14.48 -3.07 -20.52
C PRO A 203 14.35 -3.07 -22.05
N THR A 204 14.16 -1.88 -22.63
CA THR A 204 14.23 -1.70 -24.08
C THR A 204 15.64 -1.29 -24.49
N GLY A 205 16.12 -1.76 -25.64
CA GLY A 205 17.45 -1.41 -26.15
C GLY A 205 17.58 0.05 -26.62
N SER A 206 16.46 0.74 -26.84
CA SER A 206 16.40 2.15 -27.26
C SER A 206 15.13 2.81 -26.69
N ARG A 207 15.11 4.14 -26.69
CA ARG A 207 13.92 4.95 -26.36
C ARG A 207 12.95 5.10 -27.54
N TYR A 208 13.42 4.82 -28.76
CA TYR A 208 12.65 4.96 -30.00
C TYR A 208 12.21 3.59 -30.55
N VAL A 209 11.52 2.81 -29.70
CA VAL A 209 10.99 1.50 -30.08
C VAL A 209 9.55 1.34 -29.58
N ILE A 210 8.78 0.51 -30.28
CA ILE A 210 7.46 0.08 -29.81
C ILE A 210 7.63 -0.67 -28.49
N GLY A 211 6.77 -0.37 -27.52
CA GLY A 211 6.89 -0.86 -26.15
C GLY A 211 7.58 0.13 -25.21
N PHE A 212 8.20 1.22 -25.68
CA PHE A 212 8.84 2.18 -24.77
C PHE A 212 7.81 2.90 -23.87
N MET A 213 6.75 3.47 -24.46
CA MET A 213 5.71 4.23 -23.74
C MET A 213 4.55 3.35 -23.28
N ASP A 214 3.99 2.58 -24.21
CA ASP A 214 2.88 1.66 -23.96
C ASP A 214 3.44 0.27 -23.63
N TYR A 215 3.21 -0.15 -22.38
CA TYR A 215 3.76 -1.38 -21.85
C TYR A 215 2.97 -2.61 -22.31
N HIS A 216 1.82 -2.42 -22.97
CA HIS A 216 1.15 -3.50 -23.68
C HIS A 216 2.07 -4.14 -24.71
N PHE A 217 2.97 -3.38 -25.33
CA PHE A 217 3.93 -3.90 -26.31
C PHE A 217 5.31 -4.23 -25.71
N ARG A 218 5.48 -4.09 -24.38
CA ARG A 218 6.75 -4.35 -23.71
C ARG A 218 6.91 -5.83 -23.41
N GLN A 219 8.07 -6.38 -23.71
CA GLN A 219 8.41 -7.75 -23.33
C GLN A 219 8.48 -7.88 -21.81
N CYS A 220 7.94 -8.97 -21.27
CA CYS A 220 7.93 -9.26 -19.84
C CYS A 220 9.02 -10.27 -19.47
N LEU A 221 9.43 -10.23 -18.22
CA LEU A 221 10.20 -11.26 -17.53
C LEU A 221 9.24 -12.35 -17.05
N GLU A 222 9.70 -13.59 -17.04
CA GLU A 222 8.89 -14.72 -16.57
C GLU A 222 8.44 -14.51 -15.12
N THR A 223 7.14 -14.67 -14.87
CA THR A 223 6.58 -14.58 -13.52
C THR A 223 5.20 -15.23 -13.38
N ASN A 224 4.84 -15.57 -12.14
CA ASN A 224 3.51 -16.00 -11.78
C ASN A 224 2.77 -14.85 -11.08
N VAL A 225 1.47 -14.74 -11.36
CA VAL A 225 0.54 -13.87 -10.66
C VAL A 225 -0.57 -14.74 -10.09
N ASP A 226 -0.71 -14.75 -8.77
CA ASP A 226 -1.77 -15.46 -8.06
C ASP A 226 -2.74 -14.45 -7.47
N ILE A 227 -4.03 -14.62 -7.77
CA ILE A 227 -5.09 -13.75 -7.27
C ILE A 227 -5.90 -14.51 -6.24
N PHE A 228 -5.98 -13.93 -5.05
CA PHE A 228 -6.77 -14.45 -3.94
C PHE A 228 -7.96 -13.52 -3.70
N LYS A 229 -9.08 -14.09 -3.26
CA LYS A 229 -10.23 -13.36 -2.74
C LYS A 229 -10.57 -13.85 -1.36
N CYS A 230 -10.61 -12.95 -0.38
CA CYS A 230 -11.18 -13.28 0.91
C CYS A 230 -12.68 -12.98 0.92
N LYS A 231 -13.50 -13.96 1.32
CA LYS A 231 -14.97 -13.89 1.32
C LYS A 231 -15.58 -13.28 2.58
N GLN A 232 -14.79 -12.80 3.55
CA GLN A 232 -15.36 -12.24 4.78
C GLN A 232 -15.87 -10.82 4.55
N ASN A 233 -17.19 -10.67 4.80
CA ASN A 233 -18.01 -9.47 4.68
C ASN A 233 -17.25 -8.21 5.11
N ILE A 234 -17.05 -7.31 4.15
CA ILE A 234 -16.54 -5.95 4.39
C ILE A 234 -17.54 -5.20 5.24
#